data_AF-A0A316C0M2-F1
#
_entry.id   AF-A0A316C0M2-F1
#
_cell.length_a   1.000
_cell.length_b   1.000
_cell.length_c   1.000
_cell.angle_alpha   90.00
_cell.angle_beta   90.00
_cell.angle_gamma   90.00
#
_symmetry.space_group_name_H-M   'P 1'
#
loop_
_entity.id
_entity.type
_entity.pdbx_description
1 polymer ?
#
loop_
_entity_poly.entity_id
_entity_poly.type
_entity_poly.pdbx_seq_one_letter_code
_entity_poly.pdbx_strand_id
1 'polypeptide(L)'
;MIPIRLDWQRPRDGVEIVEGDNAGEPKHPDIDYRKLRARSERVDSVVYSITNLENSMAIRFLNTSGDDDLVTFVSRFGLPQKLLTPHQLSVASLYALKEDLEDILALGAFPNSIEKAQHANGVLKFVSLAPSFEHAGSQSKLVMRPTNLADFMIMEAVFAYEVGATLARCFHCSKAYLTGPLTGRRSHSVYCSDRCRVAAMRARNAAKGAD
;
A
#
# COMPACT_ATOMS: atom_id res chain seq x y z
N MET A 1 3.42 -19.53 5.02
CA MET A 1 3.58 -18.25 5.72
C MET A 1 2.81 -18.24 7.04
N ILE A 2 3.39 -17.65 8.09
CA ILE A 2 2.69 -17.33 9.35
C ILE A 2 1.69 -16.20 9.05
N PRO A 3 0.42 -16.27 9.49
CA PRO A 3 -0.56 -15.22 9.22
C PRO A 3 -0.10 -13.85 9.72
N ILE A 4 -0.31 -12.82 8.89
CA ILE A 4 -0.02 -11.42 9.21
C ILE A 4 -1.33 -10.69 9.41
N ARG A 5 -1.49 -10.05 10.57
CA ARG A 5 -2.72 -9.34 10.95
C ARG A 5 -2.40 -8.04 11.66
N LEU A 6 -3.10 -6.99 11.27
CA LEU A 6 -3.01 -5.67 11.88
C LEU A 6 -4.37 -5.31 12.48
N ASP A 7 -4.40 -5.12 13.79
CA ASP A 7 -5.50 -4.46 14.48
C ASP A 7 -5.20 -2.95 14.46
N TRP A 8 -6.05 -2.17 13.79
CA TRP A 8 -5.79 -0.78 13.45
C TRP A 8 -6.94 0.14 13.81
N GLN A 9 -6.68 1.44 13.63
CA GLN A 9 -7.64 2.51 13.79
C GLN A 9 -7.60 3.43 12.58
N ARG A 10 -8.78 3.81 12.10
CA ARG A 10 -8.92 4.81 11.05
C ARG A 10 -9.70 6.02 11.57
N PRO A 11 -9.41 7.25 11.10
CA PRO A 11 -10.13 8.44 11.51
C PRO A 11 -11.58 8.36 11.01
N ARG A 12 -12.54 8.36 11.94
CA ARG A 12 -13.97 8.15 11.65
C ARG A 12 -14.54 9.27 10.80
N ASP A 13 -14.10 10.49 11.07
CA ASP A 13 -14.60 11.71 10.41
C ASP A 13 -13.70 12.12 9.22
N GLY A 14 -12.75 11.25 8.83
CA GLY A 14 -11.83 11.44 7.71
C GLY A 14 -10.62 12.30 8.05
N VAL A 15 -9.87 12.66 7.01
CA VAL A 15 -8.65 13.46 7.08
C VAL A 15 -8.71 14.65 6.12
N GLU A 16 -7.77 15.57 6.31
CA GLU A 16 -7.53 16.70 5.43
C GLU A 16 -6.02 16.94 5.31
N ILE A 17 -5.61 17.60 4.23
CA ILE A 17 -4.25 18.09 4.08
C ILE A 17 -4.25 19.55 4.50
N VAL A 18 -3.32 19.90 5.38
CA VAL A 18 -3.11 21.26 5.89
C VAL A 18 -1.68 21.67 5.66
N GLU A 19 -1.45 22.98 5.53
CA GLU A 19 -0.11 23.53 5.58
C GLU A 19 0.50 23.25 6.96
N GLY A 20 1.75 22.79 6.97
CA GLY A 20 2.49 22.64 8.21
C GLY A 20 2.91 24.01 8.76
N ASP A 21 2.55 24.28 10.01
CA ASP A 21 3.11 25.41 10.74
C ASP A 21 4.56 25.11 11.12
N ASN A 22 5.51 25.66 10.34
CA ASN A 22 6.87 25.88 10.81
C ASN A 22 6.94 27.35 11.26
N ALA A 23 6.37 27.64 12.43
CA ALA A 23 6.35 28.99 12.96
C ALA A 23 7.78 29.52 13.13
N GLY A 24 8.21 30.43 12.25
CA GLY A 24 9.46 31.17 12.37
C GLY A 24 10.63 30.71 11.47
N GLU A 25 10.50 29.61 10.72
CA GLU A 25 11.54 29.18 9.78
C GLU A 25 11.20 29.56 8.34
N PRO A 26 12.15 30.08 7.55
CA PRO A 26 11.92 30.30 6.12
C PRO A 26 11.63 28.96 5.44
N LYS A 27 10.46 28.85 4.80
CA LYS A 27 10.09 27.69 4.00
C LYS A 27 11.10 27.52 2.87
N HIS A 28 11.78 26.38 2.81
CA HIS A 28 12.62 26.02 1.68
C HIS A 28 11.70 25.63 0.50
N PRO A 29 11.91 26.17 -0.71
CA PRO A 29 11.00 25.94 -1.85
C PRO A 29 10.90 24.47 -2.26
N ASP A 30 11.92 23.67 -1.99
CA ASP A 30 11.98 22.25 -2.36
C ASP A 30 11.42 21.28 -1.30
N ILE A 31 10.92 21.79 -0.16
CA ILE A 31 10.41 20.95 0.93
C ILE A 31 8.89 21.03 0.98
N ASP A 32 8.23 19.88 0.87
CA ASP A 32 6.79 19.76 1.07
C ASP A 32 6.45 19.76 2.57
N TYR A 33 6.05 20.93 3.06
CA TYR A 33 5.66 21.13 4.46
C TYR A 33 4.22 20.69 4.77
N ARG A 34 3.45 20.22 3.78
CA ARG A 34 2.06 19.82 4.00
C ARG A 34 1.98 18.61 4.93
N LYS A 35 0.93 18.60 5.74
CA LYS A 35 0.64 17.53 6.70
C LYS A 35 -0.75 16.99 6.43
N LEU A 36 -0.88 15.67 6.48
CA LEU A 36 -2.17 15.00 6.46
C LEU A 36 -2.62 14.77 7.90
N ARG A 37 -3.78 15.32 8.26
CA ARG A 37 -4.28 15.43 9.64
C ARG A 37 -5.69 14.86 9.75
N ALA A 38 -5.96 14.12 10.83
CA ALA A 38 -7.31 13.70 11.15
C ALA A 38 -8.21 14.89 11.48
N ARG A 39 -9.45 14.92 10.96
CA ARG A 39 -10.40 16.03 11.20
C ARG A 39 -10.93 16.05 12.64
N SER A 40 -10.81 14.94 13.34
CA SER A 40 -11.19 14.80 14.75
C SER A 40 -10.36 13.69 15.40
N GLU A 41 -10.47 13.55 16.72
CA GLU A 41 -9.86 12.45 17.48
C GLU A 41 -10.69 11.15 17.42
N ARG A 42 -11.87 11.18 16.81
CA ARG A 42 -12.75 10.00 16.71
C ARG A 42 -12.18 8.99 15.73
N VAL A 43 -12.04 7.75 16.18
CA VAL A 43 -11.52 6.65 15.38
C VAL A 43 -12.48 5.45 15.36
N ASP A 44 -12.44 4.69 14.28
CA ASP A 44 -13.08 3.37 14.18
C ASP A 44 -12.00 2.28 14.23
N SER A 45 -12.23 1.24 15.02
CA SER A 45 -11.40 0.03 15.01
C SER A 45 -11.64 -0.77 13.74
N VAL A 46 -10.56 -1.22 13.12
CA VAL A 46 -10.57 -2.02 11.90
C VAL A 46 -9.49 -3.10 11.99
N VAL A 47 -9.70 -4.21 11.29
CA VAL A 47 -8.74 -5.32 11.25
C VAL A 47 -8.38 -5.60 9.81
N TYR A 48 -7.08 -5.73 9.55
CA TYR A 48 -6.54 -6.08 8.25
C TYR A 48 -5.72 -7.37 8.36
N SER A 49 -5.79 -8.19 7.32
CA SER A 49 -5.07 -9.47 7.28
C SER A 49 -4.60 -9.77 5.87
N ILE A 50 -3.39 -10.28 5.75
CA ILE A 50 -2.82 -10.70 4.47
C ILE A 50 -3.22 -12.17 4.23
N THR A 51 -4.29 -12.38 3.46
CA THR A 51 -4.76 -13.73 3.09
C THR A 51 -4.47 -14.06 1.63
N ASN A 52 -4.48 -13.04 0.77
CA ASN A 52 -4.14 -13.10 -0.64
C ASN A 52 -3.69 -11.69 -1.09
N LEU A 53 -3.40 -11.55 -2.39
CA LEU A 53 -2.89 -10.31 -3.00
C LEU A 53 -3.90 -9.65 -3.96
N GLU A 54 -5.16 -10.10 -3.97
CA GLU A 54 -6.19 -9.55 -4.88
C GLU A 54 -6.57 -8.11 -4.53
N ASN A 55 -6.45 -7.73 -3.26
CA ASN A 55 -6.89 -6.44 -2.72
C ASN A 55 -5.79 -5.72 -1.93
N SER A 56 -4.52 -5.93 -2.30
CA SER A 56 -3.37 -5.37 -1.59
C SER A 56 -3.51 -3.87 -1.33
N MET A 57 -3.35 -3.50 -0.06
CA MET A 57 -3.28 -2.12 0.41
C MET A 57 -2.07 -1.39 -0.14
N ALA A 58 -0.91 -2.04 -0.21
CA ALA A 58 0.29 -1.48 -0.82
C ALA A 58 0.01 -1.01 -2.26
N ILE A 59 -0.62 -1.86 -3.08
CA ILE A 59 -1.00 -1.50 -4.46
C ILE A 59 -2.03 -0.37 -4.52
N ARG A 60 -3.00 -0.34 -3.60
CA ARG A 60 -3.98 0.75 -3.51
C ARG A 60 -3.32 2.07 -3.17
N PHE A 61 -2.36 2.05 -2.24
CA PHE A 61 -1.60 3.21 -1.83
C PHE A 61 -0.70 3.72 -2.95
N LEU A 62 0.04 2.83 -3.63
CA LEU A 62 0.85 3.17 -4.81
C LEU A 62 0.04 3.83 -5.94
N ASN A 63 -1.22 3.44 -6.09
CA ASN A 63 -2.11 4.01 -7.11
C ASN A 63 -2.72 5.36 -6.73
N THR A 64 -2.41 5.93 -5.57
CA THR A 64 -2.82 7.29 -5.25
C THR A 64 -1.95 8.27 -6.03
N SER A 65 -2.56 9.18 -6.80
CA SER A 65 -1.86 10.04 -7.76
C SER A 65 -1.83 11.52 -7.35
N GLY A 66 -2.66 11.91 -6.38
CA GLY A 66 -2.70 13.25 -5.82
C GLY A 66 -3.30 13.30 -4.42
N ASP A 67 -3.40 14.50 -3.90
CA ASP A 67 -3.92 14.82 -2.56
C ASP A 67 -5.28 14.18 -2.28
N ASP A 68 -6.24 14.29 -3.19
CA ASP A 68 -7.60 13.72 -3.03
C ASP A 68 -7.58 12.19 -2.91
N ASP A 69 -6.72 11.53 -3.68
CA ASP A 69 -6.55 10.08 -3.60
C ASP A 69 -5.91 9.67 -2.26
N LEU A 70 -4.92 10.45 -1.78
CA LEU A 70 -4.28 10.23 -0.49
C LEU A 70 -5.27 10.40 0.66
N VAL A 71 -6.06 11.50 0.65
CA VAL A 71 -7.12 11.75 1.62
C VAL A 71 -8.14 10.62 1.61
N THR A 72 -8.55 10.17 0.41
CA THR A 72 -9.49 9.05 0.25
C THR A 72 -8.91 7.74 0.81
N PHE A 73 -7.66 7.43 0.48
CA PHE A 73 -6.98 6.24 0.97
C PHE A 73 -6.90 6.25 2.49
N VAL A 74 -6.39 7.34 3.07
CA VAL A 74 -6.15 7.44 4.52
C VAL A 74 -7.47 7.50 5.30
N SER A 75 -8.49 8.18 4.80
CA SER A 75 -9.83 8.16 5.42
C SER A 75 -10.42 6.75 5.46
N ARG A 76 -10.11 5.92 4.46
CA ARG A 76 -10.62 4.56 4.36
C ARG A 76 -9.83 3.56 5.19
N PHE A 77 -8.50 3.65 5.17
CA PHE A 77 -7.62 2.62 5.73
C PHE A 77 -6.90 3.03 7.01
N GLY A 78 -6.92 4.32 7.35
CA GLY A 78 -6.12 4.89 8.44
C GLY A 78 -4.78 5.44 7.96
N LEU A 79 -4.12 6.15 8.86
CA LEU A 79 -2.79 6.74 8.62
C LEU A 79 -1.74 5.62 8.56
N PRO A 80 -0.75 5.68 7.65
CA PRO A 80 0.27 4.63 7.55
C PRO A 80 1.11 4.43 8.82
N GLN A 81 1.38 5.49 9.59
CA GLN A 81 2.16 5.41 10.82
C GLN A 81 1.28 5.56 12.06
N LYS A 82 1.67 4.92 13.18
CA LYS A 82 1.03 5.17 14.48
C LYS A 82 1.28 6.62 14.85
N LEU A 83 0.21 7.28 15.26
CA LEU A 83 0.23 8.70 15.51
C LEU A 83 0.62 8.96 16.96
N LEU A 84 1.62 9.82 17.14
CA LEU A 84 1.76 10.58 18.37
C LEU A 84 0.88 11.81 18.22
N THR A 85 0.08 12.14 19.23
CA THR A 85 -0.77 13.34 19.22
C THR A 85 0.08 14.61 19.03
N PRO A 86 -0.34 15.55 18.15
CA PRO A 86 -1.54 15.50 17.32
C PRO A 86 -1.43 14.53 16.14
N HIS A 87 -2.54 13.87 15.82
CA HIS A 87 -2.71 12.82 14.80
C HIS A 87 -2.45 13.32 13.35
N GLN A 88 -1.20 13.67 13.04
CA GLN A 88 -0.74 14.16 11.75
C GLN A 88 0.50 13.43 11.24
N LEU A 89 0.65 13.40 9.92
CA LEU A 89 1.81 12.82 9.24
C LEU A 89 2.25 13.75 8.10
N SER A 90 3.55 13.84 7.84
CA SER A 90 4.07 14.61 6.70
C SER A 90 3.64 13.97 5.38
N VAL A 91 3.17 14.79 4.43
CA VAL A 91 2.89 14.32 3.06
C VAL A 91 4.16 13.80 2.38
N ALA A 92 5.32 14.42 2.62
CA ALA A 92 6.60 13.94 2.10
C ALA A 92 6.93 12.51 2.57
N SER A 93 6.64 12.18 3.83
CA SER A 93 6.87 10.82 4.34
C SER A 93 5.95 9.76 3.69
N LEU A 94 4.77 10.16 3.21
CA LEU A 94 3.88 9.29 2.44
C LEU A 94 4.45 9.01 1.04
N TYR A 95 5.10 9.98 0.42
CA TYR A 95 5.79 9.77 -0.85
C TYR A 95 7.02 8.88 -0.70
N ALA A 96 7.83 9.09 0.34
CA ALA A 96 8.96 8.19 0.65
C ALA A 96 8.48 6.74 0.85
N LEU A 97 7.37 6.53 1.57
CA LEU A 97 6.78 5.19 1.72
C LEU A 97 6.31 4.60 0.38
N LYS A 98 5.85 5.42 -0.58
CA LYS A 98 5.52 4.90 -1.92
C LYS A 98 6.77 4.41 -2.63
N GLU A 99 7.84 5.19 -2.61
CA GLU A 99 9.12 4.82 -3.23
C GLU A 99 9.62 3.50 -2.66
N ASP A 100 9.64 3.37 -1.32
CA ASP A 100 10.00 2.12 -0.65
C ASP A 100 9.14 0.92 -1.12
N LEU A 101 7.81 1.12 -1.23
CA LEU A 101 6.91 0.07 -1.69
C LEU A 101 7.10 -0.28 -3.18
N GLU A 102 7.36 0.71 -4.05
CA GLU A 102 7.65 0.48 -5.46
C GLU A 102 8.95 -0.33 -5.61
N ASP A 103 10.00 0.02 -4.88
CA ASP A 103 11.29 -0.66 -4.91
C ASP A 103 11.17 -2.13 -4.49
N ILE A 104 10.50 -2.41 -3.37
CA ILE A 104 10.29 -3.79 -2.90
C ILE A 104 9.47 -4.59 -3.91
N LEU A 105 8.40 -4.02 -4.46
CA LEU A 105 7.54 -4.70 -5.41
C LEU A 105 8.23 -4.92 -6.76
N ALA A 106 9.13 -4.01 -7.16
CA ALA A 106 9.96 -4.16 -8.35
C ALA A 106 10.91 -5.36 -8.24
N LEU A 107 11.30 -5.79 -7.02
CA LEU A 107 12.07 -7.02 -6.84
C LEU A 107 11.37 -8.21 -7.48
N GLY A 108 10.04 -8.26 -7.48
CA GLY A 108 9.26 -9.33 -8.12
C GLY A 108 9.68 -9.65 -9.56
N ALA A 109 10.16 -8.65 -10.32
CA ALA A 109 10.60 -8.83 -11.70
C ALA A 109 11.92 -9.60 -11.87
N PHE A 110 12.75 -9.67 -10.82
CA PHE A 110 14.05 -10.33 -10.88
C PHE A 110 13.95 -11.83 -10.51
N PRO A 111 14.78 -12.71 -11.12
CA PRO A 111 14.91 -14.09 -10.70
C PRO A 111 15.23 -14.22 -9.21
N ASN A 112 14.87 -15.35 -8.60
CA ASN A 112 15.22 -15.58 -7.20
C ASN A 112 16.75 -15.69 -7.05
N SER A 113 17.33 -14.84 -6.20
CA SER A 113 18.78 -14.80 -5.96
C SER A 113 19.08 -14.42 -4.51
N ILE A 114 20.34 -14.62 -4.09
CA ILE A 114 20.80 -14.25 -2.74
C ILE A 114 20.75 -12.72 -2.58
N GLU A 115 21.16 -11.97 -3.61
CA GLU A 115 21.14 -10.50 -3.61
C GLU A 115 19.72 -9.96 -3.45
N LYS A 116 18.75 -10.60 -4.12
CA LYS A 116 17.34 -10.26 -3.98
C LYS A 116 16.83 -10.47 -2.55
N ALA A 117 17.20 -11.59 -1.93
CA ALA A 117 16.86 -11.85 -0.54
C ALA A 117 17.54 -10.86 0.43
N GLN A 118 18.79 -10.50 0.19
CA GLN A 118 19.51 -9.48 0.97
C GLN A 118 18.84 -8.11 0.88
N HIS A 119 18.38 -7.72 -0.31
CA HIS A 119 17.64 -6.46 -0.49
C HIS A 119 16.31 -6.46 0.28
N ALA A 120 15.52 -7.54 0.15
CA ALA A 120 14.28 -7.68 0.92
C ALA A 120 14.54 -7.63 2.44
N ASN A 121 15.62 -8.26 2.92
CA ASN A 121 16.05 -8.19 4.32
C ASN A 121 16.46 -6.77 4.75
N GLY A 122 17.05 -6.00 3.84
CA GLY A 122 17.43 -4.60 4.07
C GLY A 122 16.23 -3.72 4.43
N VAL A 123 15.08 -3.98 3.82
CA VAL A 123 13.83 -3.29 4.15
C VAL A 123 13.16 -3.88 5.39
N LEU A 124 13.09 -5.21 5.50
CA LEU A 124 12.49 -5.90 6.64
C LEU A 124 13.11 -5.53 7.99
N LYS A 125 14.40 -5.16 7.99
CA LYS A 125 15.13 -4.63 9.16
C LYS A 125 14.40 -3.49 9.88
N PHE A 126 13.63 -2.69 9.15
CA PHE A 126 12.93 -1.51 9.70
C PHE A 126 11.46 -1.77 10.00
N VAL A 127 10.93 -2.94 9.62
CA VAL A 127 9.54 -3.32 9.87
C VAL A 127 9.40 -3.78 11.31
N SER A 128 8.46 -3.19 12.04
CA SER A 128 8.17 -3.63 13.40
C SER A 128 7.05 -4.69 13.39
N LEU A 129 7.40 -5.91 13.80
CA LEU A 129 6.50 -7.06 13.91
C LEU A 129 6.54 -7.65 15.32
N ALA A 130 5.37 -7.83 15.93
CA ALA A 130 5.22 -8.52 17.20
C ALA A 130 4.58 -9.90 16.98
N PRO A 131 5.25 -11.02 17.33
CA PRO A 131 4.60 -12.32 17.37
C PRO A 131 3.54 -12.37 18.47
N SER A 132 2.41 -13.03 18.21
CA SER A 132 1.36 -13.20 19.21
C SER A 132 0.53 -14.46 18.95
N PHE A 133 -0.15 -14.98 19.97
CA PHE A 133 -1.12 -16.06 19.80
C PHE A 133 -2.55 -15.50 19.73
N GLU A 134 -3.29 -15.92 18.72
CA GLU A 134 -4.74 -15.72 18.64
C GLU A 134 -5.47 -17.03 18.88
N HIS A 135 -6.54 -16.97 19.68
CA HIS A 135 -7.40 -18.12 19.90
C HIS A 135 -8.40 -18.24 18.74
N ALA A 136 -8.34 -19.33 18.00
CA ALA A 136 -9.21 -19.59 16.85
C ALA A 136 -9.93 -20.94 17.05
N GLY A 137 -11.07 -20.90 17.74
CA GLY A 137 -11.81 -22.12 18.11
C GLY A 137 -11.03 -22.94 19.14
N SER A 138 -10.78 -24.23 18.87
CA SER A 138 -10.11 -25.12 19.81
C SER A 138 -8.57 -25.02 19.82
N GLN A 139 -7.99 -24.20 18.94
CA GLN A 139 -6.54 -24.10 18.78
C GLN A 139 -6.07 -22.64 18.80
N SER A 140 -4.96 -22.40 19.49
CA SER A 140 -4.24 -21.13 19.42
C SER A 140 -3.32 -21.14 18.19
N LYS A 141 -3.32 -20.06 17.42
CA LYS A 141 -2.48 -19.89 16.23
C LYS A 141 -1.49 -18.75 16.46
N LEU A 142 -0.23 -18.99 16.09
CA LEU A 142 0.77 -17.93 16.04
C LEU A 142 0.46 -17.00 14.87
N VAL A 143 0.45 -15.70 15.14
CA VAL A 143 0.27 -14.62 14.15
C VAL A 143 1.38 -13.58 14.31
N MET A 144 1.75 -12.92 13.21
CA MET A 144 2.66 -11.77 13.23
C MET A 144 1.83 -10.49 13.15
N ARG A 145 2.06 -9.55 14.07
CA ARG A 145 1.36 -8.26 14.13
C ARG A 145 2.27 -7.10 13.76
N PRO A 146 2.11 -6.48 12.58
CA PRO A 146 2.72 -5.19 12.28
C PRO A 146 2.27 -4.14 13.29
N THR A 147 3.15 -3.20 13.63
CA THR A 147 2.79 -2.16 14.61
C THR A 147 1.98 -1.02 14.01
N ASN A 148 2.02 -0.86 12.68
CA ASN A 148 1.34 0.19 11.93
C ASN A 148 0.99 -0.26 10.50
N LEU A 149 0.23 0.58 9.79
CA LEU A 149 -0.24 0.28 8.44
C LEU A 149 0.87 0.32 7.38
N ALA A 150 1.92 1.12 7.57
CA ALA A 150 3.09 1.14 6.68
C ALA A 150 3.84 -0.20 6.76
N ASP A 151 4.12 -0.69 7.97
CA ASP A 151 4.70 -2.01 8.21
C ASP A 151 3.84 -3.11 7.57
N PHE A 152 2.51 -3.02 7.71
CA PHE A 152 1.59 -3.96 7.08
C PHE A 152 1.67 -3.95 5.54
N MET A 153 1.72 -2.77 4.92
CA MET A 153 1.87 -2.64 3.46
C MET A 153 3.22 -3.16 2.98
N ILE A 154 4.30 -2.93 3.72
CA ILE A 154 5.62 -3.50 3.43
C ILE A 154 5.55 -5.03 3.49
N MET A 155 4.87 -5.59 4.50
CA MET A 155 4.67 -7.04 4.58
C MET A 155 3.83 -7.61 3.43
N GLU A 156 2.86 -6.87 2.88
CA GLU A 156 2.17 -7.27 1.66
C GLU A 156 3.12 -7.30 0.45
N ALA A 157 4.00 -6.31 0.32
CA ALA A 157 4.99 -6.26 -0.75
C ALA A 157 6.00 -7.42 -0.66
N VAL A 158 6.47 -7.73 0.55
CA VAL A 158 7.35 -8.88 0.80
C VAL A 158 6.61 -10.20 0.56
N PHE A 159 5.32 -10.29 0.91
CA PHE A 159 4.53 -11.47 0.59
C PHE A 159 4.38 -11.68 -0.92
N ALA A 160 4.18 -10.61 -1.69
CA ALA A 160 4.19 -10.68 -3.14
C ALA A 160 5.51 -11.27 -3.67
N TYR A 161 6.64 -10.88 -3.08
CA TYR A 161 7.94 -11.50 -3.34
C TYR A 161 7.97 -12.99 -2.97
N GLU A 162 7.55 -13.39 -1.76
CA GLU A 162 7.56 -14.79 -1.28
C GLU A 162 6.84 -15.73 -2.25
N VAL A 163 5.71 -15.30 -2.80
CA VAL A 163 4.87 -16.15 -3.67
C VAL A 163 5.16 -15.98 -5.16
N GLY A 164 6.13 -15.14 -5.53
CA GLY A 164 6.47 -14.88 -6.92
C GLY A 164 5.38 -14.11 -7.69
N ALA A 165 4.59 -13.29 -7.00
CA ALA A 165 3.74 -12.30 -7.64
C ALA A 165 4.59 -11.12 -8.13
N THR A 166 4.21 -10.52 -9.25
CA THR A 166 4.97 -9.45 -9.89
C THR A 166 4.14 -8.20 -10.09
N LEU A 167 4.80 -7.04 -9.96
CA LEU A 167 4.20 -5.75 -10.25
C LEU A 167 4.05 -5.56 -11.76
N ALA A 168 2.87 -5.13 -12.20
CA ALA A 168 2.57 -4.77 -13.58
C ALA A 168 1.84 -3.42 -13.63
N ARG A 169 1.89 -2.75 -14.78
CA ARG A 169 1.15 -1.52 -15.07
C ARG A 169 0.09 -1.81 -16.13
N CYS A 170 -1.15 -1.39 -15.87
CA CYS A 170 -2.27 -1.68 -16.76
C CYS A 170 -2.09 -0.96 -18.10
N PHE A 171 -2.19 -1.67 -19.22
CA PHE A 171 -2.03 -1.05 -20.54
C PHE A 171 -3.06 0.07 -20.85
N HIS A 172 -4.24 0.00 -20.24
CA HIS A 172 -5.31 0.98 -20.49
C HIS A 172 -5.25 2.21 -19.57
N CYS A 173 -5.00 2.02 -18.27
CA CYS A 173 -5.13 3.08 -17.27
C CYS A 173 -3.84 3.34 -16.48
N SER A 174 -2.75 2.66 -16.81
CA SER A 174 -1.43 2.76 -16.19
C SER A 174 -1.34 2.46 -14.68
N LYS A 175 -2.47 2.15 -14.04
CA LYS A 175 -2.50 1.77 -12.61
C LYS A 175 -1.68 0.50 -12.37
N ALA A 176 -0.93 0.50 -11.27
CA ALA A 176 -0.23 -0.65 -10.73
C ALA A 176 -1.21 -1.75 -10.32
N TYR A 177 -0.82 -3.00 -10.55
CA TYR A 177 -1.51 -4.19 -10.05
C TYR A 177 -0.52 -5.35 -9.97
N LEU A 178 -0.89 -6.41 -9.24
CA LEU A 178 -0.09 -7.62 -9.15
C LEU A 178 -0.59 -8.69 -10.13
N THR A 179 0.33 -9.46 -10.70
CA THR A 179 0.04 -10.69 -11.45
C THR A 179 0.74 -11.89 -10.83
N GLY A 180 0.28 -13.10 -11.13
CA GLY A 180 0.88 -14.33 -10.62
C GLY A 180 0.15 -14.90 -9.40
N PRO A 181 0.83 -15.77 -8.62
CA PRO A 181 0.18 -16.53 -7.54
C PRO A 181 -0.53 -15.64 -6.51
N LEU A 182 -1.70 -16.09 -6.05
CA LEU A 182 -2.53 -15.43 -5.03
C LEU A 182 -3.05 -14.01 -5.38
N THR A 183 -2.87 -13.55 -6.62
CA THR A 183 -3.37 -12.25 -7.10
C THR A 183 -4.74 -12.33 -7.79
N GLY A 184 -5.28 -13.56 -7.95
CA GLY A 184 -6.45 -13.84 -8.79
C GLY A 184 -6.21 -13.58 -10.29
N ARG A 185 -4.97 -13.27 -10.70
CA ARG A 185 -4.61 -12.88 -12.07
C ARG A 185 -3.53 -13.77 -12.64
N ARG A 186 -3.66 -14.05 -13.94
CA ARG A 186 -2.62 -14.76 -14.71
C ARG A 186 -1.34 -13.92 -14.74
N SER A 187 -0.18 -14.58 -14.72
CA SER A 187 1.14 -13.93 -14.79
C SER A 187 1.31 -12.99 -15.99
N HIS A 188 0.69 -13.33 -17.12
CA HIS A 188 0.69 -12.56 -18.37
C HIS A 188 -0.52 -11.63 -18.53
N SER A 189 -1.27 -11.34 -17.46
CA SER A 189 -2.38 -10.39 -17.55
C SER A 189 -1.85 -9.01 -17.93
N VAL A 190 -2.47 -8.37 -18.93
CA VAL A 190 -2.09 -7.04 -19.45
C VAL A 190 -2.97 -5.90 -18.89
N TYR A 191 -4.11 -6.26 -18.30
CA TYR A 191 -5.07 -5.30 -17.76
C TYR A 191 -5.32 -5.59 -16.28
N CYS A 192 -5.50 -4.54 -15.48
CA CYS A 192 -5.77 -4.67 -14.05
C CYS A 192 -7.18 -5.21 -13.73
N SER A 193 -8.11 -5.10 -14.69
CA SER A 193 -9.50 -5.53 -14.59
C SER A 193 -10.13 -5.82 -15.96
N ASP A 194 -11.20 -6.62 -15.98
CA ASP A 194 -12.00 -6.84 -17.19
C ASP A 194 -12.59 -5.56 -17.77
N ARG A 195 -12.97 -4.60 -16.91
CA ARG A 195 -13.43 -3.28 -17.34
C ARG A 195 -12.39 -2.58 -18.21
N CYS A 196 -11.12 -2.60 -17.80
CA CYS A 196 -10.03 -2.00 -18.57
C CYS A 196 -9.78 -2.75 -19.89
N ARG A 197 -9.86 -4.09 -19.88
CA ARG A 197 -9.73 -4.92 -21.09
C ARG A 197 -10.81 -4.57 -22.12
N VAL A 198 -12.07 -4.48 -21.68
CA VAL A 198 -13.21 -4.14 -22.54
C VAL A 198 -13.10 -2.70 -23.05
N ALA A 199 -12.72 -1.74 -22.20
CA ALA A 199 -12.54 -0.35 -22.60
C ALA A 199 -11.43 -0.20 -23.66
N ALA A 200 -10.29 -0.86 -23.49
CA ALA A 200 -9.21 -0.87 -24.48
C ALA A 200 -9.64 -1.50 -25.81
N MET A 201 -10.40 -2.60 -25.76
CA MET A 201 -10.95 -3.23 -26.98
C MET A 201 -11.92 -2.29 -27.72
N ARG A 202 -12.81 -1.60 -26.99
CA ARG A 202 -13.73 -0.62 -27.56
C ARG A 202 -12.98 0.54 -28.23
N ALA A 203 -11.96 1.08 -27.57
CA ALA A 203 -11.13 2.16 -28.13
C ALA A 203 -10.45 1.74 -29.43
N ARG A 204 -9.90 0.51 -29.49
CA ARG A 204 -9.30 -0.03 -30.72
C ARG A 204 -10.30 -0.21 -31.86
N ASN A 205 -11.51 -0.68 -31.57
CA ASN A 205 -12.53 -0.86 -32.59
C ASN A 205 -13.07 0.47 -33.11
N ALA A 206 -13.20 1.49 -32.24
CA ALA A 206 -13.57 2.84 -32.66
C ALA A 206 -12.52 3.47 -33.59
N ALA A 207 -11.23 3.29 -33.29
CA ALA A 207 -10.15 3.77 -34.14
C ALA A 207 -10.14 3.10 -35.53
N LYS A 208 -10.44 1.79 -35.60
CA LYS A 208 -10.52 1.05 -36.87
C LYS A 208 -11.74 1.35 -37.73
N GLY A 209 -12.80 1.90 -37.15
CA GLY A 209 -14.01 2.30 -37.88
C GLY A 209 -14.01 3.78 -38.29
N ALA A 210 -12.92 4.50 -38.03
CA ALA A 210 -12.71 5.88 -38.43
C ALA A 210 -11.79 6.00 -39.68
N ASP A 211 -11.28 4.86 -40.16
CA ASP A 211 -10.62 4.68 -41.47
C ASP A 211 -11.63 4.07 -42.46
#